data_AF-A0AAW2PPQ6-F1
#
_entry.id   AF-A0AAW2PPQ6-F1
#
_cell.length_a   1.000
_cell.length_b   1.000
_cell.length_c   1.000
_cell.angle_alpha   90.00
_cell.angle_beta   90.00
_cell.angle_gamma   90.00
#
_symmetry.space_group_name_H-M   'P 1'
#
loop_
_entity.id
_entity.type
_entity.pdbx_description
1 polymer ?
#
loop_
_entity_poly.entity_id
_entity_poly.type
_entity_poly.pdbx_seq_one_letter_code
_entity_poly.pdbx_strand_id
1 'polypeptide(L)'
;MGRKGIAPDMVTFTILIDAFLKEGNSIVAKGLLDQMTKMSLFPSLALYTSIVDHLCKTGRISMAHSIFHDMVEQGIGPDVVSYNALINGYCKAFKVSEALHLFEEMQTRGVYPDEVTFKLIVRGLINEKKLSLACGVWDQMMEKGFTLDSYSSETLIKAIN
;
A
#
# COMPACT_ATOMS: atom_id res chain seq x y z
N MET A 1 11.18 42.36 14.88
CA MET A 1 11.80 41.63 13.75
C MET A 1 10.76 40.69 13.17
N GLY A 2 10.10 41.07 12.08
CA GLY A 2 9.15 40.19 11.40
C GLY A 2 9.91 39.13 10.63
N ARG A 3 9.74 37.84 10.97
CA ARG A 3 10.17 36.75 10.10
C ARG A 3 9.40 36.93 8.79
N LYS A 4 10.09 37.27 7.71
CA LYS A 4 9.60 37.03 6.35
C LYS A 4 9.53 35.52 6.19
N GLY A 5 8.44 34.90 6.67
CA GLY A 5 8.18 33.49 6.46
C GLY A 5 7.93 33.31 4.97
N ILE A 6 8.82 32.61 4.29
CA ILE A 6 8.49 32.03 2.98
C ILE A 6 7.32 31.09 3.25
N ALA A 7 6.19 31.31 2.56
CA ALA A 7 5.05 30.42 2.70
C ALA A 7 5.48 29.02 2.25
N PRO A 8 5.33 27.98 3.08
CA PRO A 8 5.70 26.63 2.68
C PRO A 8 4.87 26.21 1.47
N ASP A 9 5.57 25.72 0.45
CA ASP A 9 4.99 25.18 -0.78
C ASP A 9 4.89 23.64 -0.72
N MET A 10 4.36 23.03 -1.77
CA MET A 10 4.22 21.57 -1.88
C MET A 10 5.55 20.84 -1.63
N VAL A 11 6.66 21.37 -2.14
CA VAL A 11 7.99 20.77 -1.98
C VAL A 11 8.41 20.80 -0.51
N THR A 12 8.18 21.91 0.18
CA THR A 12 8.47 22.05 1.62
C THR A 12 7.71 21.02 2.45
N PHE A 13 6.40 20.86 2.21
CA PHE A 13 5.61 19.85 2.93
C PHE A 13 6.06 18.43 2.61
N THR A 14 6.33 18.13 1.34
CA THR A 14 6.82 16.80 0.90
C THR A 14 8.10 16.41 1.64
N ILE A 15 9.08 17.33 1.70
CA ILE A 15 10.36 17.10 2.39
C ILE A 15 10.15 16.89 3.89
N LEU A 16 9.34 17.72 4.53
CA LEU A 16 9.08 17.60 5.97
C LEU A 16 8.33 16.31 6.31
N ILE A 17 7.32 15.94 5.51
CA ILE A 17 6.59 14.68 5.67
C ILE A 17 7.55 13.50 5.54
N ASP A 18 8.36 13.45 4.48
CA ASP A 18 9.33 12.38 4.28
C ASP A 18 10.37 12.30 5.42
N ALA A 19 10.86 13.44 5.91
CA ALA A 19 11.79 13.50 7.05
C ALA A 19 11.15 12.93 8.33
N PHE A 20 9.95 13.38 8.69
CA PHE A 20 9.27 12.89 9.89
C PHE A 20 8.84 11.44 9.78
N LEU A 21 8.51 10.96 8.59
CA LEU A 21 8.31 9.53 8.34
C LEU A 21 9.61 8.77 8.62
N LYS A 22 10.74 9.17 8.04
CA LYS A 22 12.04 8.50 8.29
C LYS A 22 12.43 8.44 9.77
N GLU A 23 12.05 9.42 10.56
CA GLU A 23 12.24 9.45 12.02
C GLU A 23 11.21 8.60 12.80
N GLY A 24 10.20 8.03 12.13
CA GLY A 24 9.13 7.25 12.73
C GLY A 24 8.01 8.10 13.36
N ASN A 25 8.03 9.41 13.16
CA ASN A 25 7.04 10.34 13.68
C ASN A 25 5.84 10.49 12.74
N SER A 26 5.08 9.40 12.61
CA SER A 26 3.90 9.31 11.74
C SER A 26 2.79 10.30 12.09
N ILE A 27 2.70 10.73 13.35
CA ILE A 27 1.68 11.68 13.82
C ILE A 27 1.94 13.07 13.25
N VAL A 28 3.19 13.54 13.35
CA VAL A 28 3.58 14.85 12.79
C VAL A 28 3.48 14.82 11.27
N ALA A 29 3.94 13.73 10.63
CA ALA A 29 3.79 13.56 9.18
C ALA A 29 2.33 13.67 8.71
N LYS A 30 1.39 13.04 9.42
CA LYS A 30 -0.04 13.20 9.13
C LYS A 30 -0.53 14.62 9.36
N GLY A 31 -0.15 15.26 10.46
CA GLY A 31 -0.54 16.65 10.73
C GLY A 31 -0.06 17.63 9.65
N LEU A 32 1.13 17.40 9.09
CA LEU A 32 1.65 18.16 7.96
C LEU A 32 0.85 17.93 6.67
N LEU A 33 0.44 16.69 6.41
CA LEU A 33 -0.44 16.37 5.28
C LEU A 33 -1.80 17.07 5.43
N ASP A 34 -2.43 16.98 6.60
CA ASP A 34 -3.71 17.65 6.90
C ASP A 34 -3.59 19.17 6.74
N GLN A 35 -2.46 19.76 7.14
CA GLN A 35 -2.18 21.18 6.96
C GLN A 35 -1.99 21.55 5.49
N MET A 36 -1.30 20.72 4.72
CA MET A 36 -1.09 20.90 3.29
C MET A 36 -2.45 20.95 2.55
N THR A 37 -3.35 20.02 2.84
CA THR A 37 -4.72 19.99 2.28
C THR A 37 -5.54 21.22 2.68
N LYS A 38 -5.45 21.67 3.94
CA LYS A 38 -6.11 22.93 4.40
C LYS A 38 -5.59 24.17 3.69
N MET A 39 -4.34 24.16 3.23
CA MET A 39 -3.73 25.23 2.45
C MET A 39 -4.07 25.15 0.95
N SER A 40 -4.99 24.26 0.55
CA SER A 40 -5.34 23.98 -0.86
C SER A 40 -4.15 23.56 -1.71
N LEU A 41 -3.15 22.94 -1.08
CA LEU A 41 -2.03 22.27 -1.75
C LEU A 41 -2.37 20.80 -1.86
N PHE A 42 -2.65 20.31 -3.06
CA PHE A 42 -3.08 18.93 -3.27
C PHE A 42 -1.88 17.98 -3.32
N PRO A 43 -1.77 17.01 -2.40
CA PRO A 43 -0.66 16.05 -2.43
C PRO A 43 -0.74 15.20 -3.70
N SER A 44 0.40 14.82 -4.26
CA SER A 44 0.43 13.93 -5.42
C SER A 44 0.18 12.48 -5.03
N LEU A 45 -0.28 11.66 -5.98
CA LEU A 45 -0.38 10.19 -5.82
C LEU A 45 0.94 9.59 -5.31
N ALA A 46 2.07 10.06 -5.83
CA ALA A 46 3.40 9.60 -5.42
C ALA A 46 3.69 9.89 -3.94
N LEU A 47 3.29 11.07 -3.44
CA LEU A 47 3.46 11.42 -2.03
C LEU A 47 2.57 10.53 -1.14
N TYR A 48 1.28 10.39 -1.46
CA TYR A 48 0.39 9.48 -0.73
C TYR A 48 0.92 8.04 -0.70
N THR A 49 1.33 7.52 -1.85
CA THR A 49 1.89 6.17 -1.97
C THR A 49 3.14 5.98 -1.10
N SER A 50 4.03 6.98 -1.10
CA SER A 50 5.24 6.96 -0.25
C SER A 50 4.90 6.95 1.24
N ILE A 51 3.91 7.75 1.66
CA ILE A 51 3.45 7.79 3.05
C ILE A 51 2.85 6.42 3.45
N VAL A 52 1.97 5.86 2.61
CA VAL A 52 1.32 4.56 2.84
C VAL A 52 2.37 3.44 2.96
N ASP A 53 3.31 3.35 2.01
CA ASP A 53 4.37 2.35 2.01
C ASP A 53 5.26 2.47 3.26
N HIS A 54 5.65 3.70 3.63
CA HIS A 54 6.41 3.93 4.85
C HIS A 54 5.67 3.46 6.12
N LEU A 55 4.39 3.85 6.26
CA LEU A 55 3.57 3.46 7.40
C LEU A 55 3.39 1.94 7.48
N CYS A 56 3.23 1.27 6.33
CA CYS A 56 3.20 -0.19 6.25
C CYS A 56 4.53 -0.81 6.72
N LYS A 57 5.67 -0.30 6.24
CA LYS A 57 7.01 -0.78 6.61
C LYS A 57 7.34 -0.58 8.09
N THR A 58 6.77 0.43 8.73
CA THR A 58 6.94 0.72 10.17
C THR A 58 5.84 0.11 11.05
N GLY A 59 4.97 -0.74 10.48
CA GLY A 59 3.94 -1.46 11.20
C GLY A 59 2.74 -0.61 11.65
N ARG A 60 2.63 0.63 11.16
CA ARG A 60 1.51 1.54 11.43
C ARG A 60 0.35 1.32 10.45
N ILE A 61 -0.07 0.05 10.29
CA ILE A 61 -1.00 -0.35 9.22
C ILE A 61 -2.35 0.37 9.27
N SER A 62 -2.89 0.62 10.47
CA SER A 62 -4.16 1.35 10.61
C SER A 62 -4.06 2.80 10.12
N MET A 63 -2.91 3.45 10.34
CA MET A 63 -2.66 4.79 9.79
C MET A 63 -2.45 4.72 8.28
N ALA A 64 -1.71 3.72 7.78
CA ALA A 64 -1.52 3.53 6.34
C ALA A 64 -2.86 3.41 5.60
N HIS A 65 -3.78 2.60 6.14
CA HIS A 65 -5.14 2.47 5.61
C HIS A 65 -5.91 3.79 5.63
N SER A 66 -5.84 4.55 6.73
CA SER A 66 -6.48 5.87 6.83
C SER A 66 -5.93 6.87 5.80
N ILE A 67 -4.63 6.87 5.53
CA ILE A 67 -4.01 7.75 4.53
C ILE A 67 -4.38 7.31 3.11
N PHE A 68 -4.45 6.00 2.87
CA PHE A 68 -4.94 5.47 1.59
C PHE A 68 -6.41 5.85 1.33
N HIS A 69 -7.25 5.82 2.36
CA HIS A 69 -8.64 6.26 2.24
C HIS A 69 -8.75 7.77 2.00
N ASP A 70 -7.96 8.58 2.72
CA ASP A 70 -7.92 10.04 2.49
C ASP A 70 -7.53 10.36 1.03
N MET A 71 -6.54 9.65 0.46
CA MET A 71 -6.19 9.78 -0.96
C MET A 71 -7.42 9.61 -1.88
N VAL A 72 -8.26 8.59 -1.63
CA VAL A 72 -9.49 8.34 -2.39
C VAL A 72 -10.52 9.45 -2.16
N GLU A 73 -10.70 9.91 -0.91
CA GLU A 73 -11.64 10.99 -0.56
C GLU A 73 -11.26 12.34 -1.18
N GLN A 74 -9.95 12.61 -1.34
CA GLN A 74 -9.44 13.78 -2.07
C GLN A 74 -9.57 13.64 -3.60
N GLY A 75 -10.16 12.55 -4.10
CA GLY A 75 -10.36 12.31 -5.53
C GLY A 75 -9.09 11.85 -6.26
N ILE A 76 -8.04 11.45 -5.54
CA ILE A 76 -6.82 10.92 -6.13
C ILE A 76 -7.00 9.41 -6.31
N GLY A 77 -7.07 8.98 -7.57
CA GLY A 77 -7.23 7.57 -7.94
C GLY A 77 -6.00 6.75 -7.52
N PRO A 78 -6.15 5.74 -6.63
CA PRO A 78 -5.06 4.83 -6.33
C PRO A 78 -4.66 4.02 -7.55
N ASP A 79 -3.36 3.85 -7.79
CA ASP A 79 -2.81 2.98 -8.83
C ASP A 79 -2.36 1.61 -8.27
N VAL A 80 -1.87 0.74 -9.15
CA VAL A 80 -1.36 -0.59 -8.78
C VAL A 80 -0.26 -0.53 -7.71
N VAL A 81 0.58 0.52 -7.72
CA VAL A 81 1.69 0.68 -6.77
C VAL A 81 1.15 1.01 -5.38
N SER A 82 0.20 1.93 -5.30
CA SER A 82 -0.46 2.32 -4.05
C SER A 82 -1.24 1.16 -3.42
N TYR A 83 -1.96 0.37 -4.23
CA TYR A 83 -2.62 -0.85 -3.76
C TYR A 83 -1.60 -1.88 -3.26
N ASN A 84 -0.55 -2.14 -4.03
CA ASN A 84 0.50 -3.10 -3.67
C ASN A 84 1.20 -2.71 -2.35
N ALA A 85 1.41 -1.42 -2.09
CA ALA A 85 1.97 -0.94 -0.84
C ALA A 85 1.10 -1.35 0.37
N LEU A 86 -0.21 -1.10 0.29
CA LEU A 86 -1.14 -1.40 1.38
C LEU A 86 -1.40 -2.91 1.53
N ILE A 87 -1.56 -3.64 0.41
CA ILE A 87 -1.68 -5.10 0.37
C ILE A 87 -0.49 -5.76 1.06
N ASN A 88 0.74 -5.35 0.69
CA ASN A 88 1.96 -5.86 1.33
C ASN A 88 1.98 -5.57 2.84
N GLY A 89 1.54 -4.38 3.23
CA GLY A 89 1.39 -4.01 4.64
C GLY A 89 0.48 -4.95 5.42
N TYR A 90 -0.70 -5.26 4.86
CA TYR A 90 -1.65 -6.19 5.47
C TYR A 90 -1.12 -7.63 5.51
N CYS A 91 -0.50 -8.12 4.43
CA CYS A 91 0.13 -9.44 4.41
C CYS A 91 1.22 -9.58 5.49
N LYS A 92 2.07 -8.56 5.68
CA LYS A 92 3.10 -8.53 6.74
C LYS A 92 2.53 -8.45 8.14
N ALA A 93 1.33 -7.89 8.29
CA ALA A 93 0.62 -7.80 9.56
C ALA A 93 -0.20 -9.06 9.90
N PHE A 94 -0.08 -10.16 9.11
CA PHE A 94 -0.90 -11.37 9.25
C PHE A 94 -2.41 -11.07 9.17
N LYS A 95 -2.77 -10.20 8.24
CA LYS A 95 -4.12 -9.73 7.96
C LYS A 95 -4.47 -9.94 6.49
N VAL A 96 -4.29 -11.17 6.00
CA VAL A 96 -4.47 -11.48 4.57
C VAL A 96 -5.91 -11.33 4.10
N SER A 97 -6.90 -11.40 5.01
CA SER A 97 -8.30 -11.16 4.65
C SER A 97 -8.51 -9.72 4.16
N GLU A 98 -7.93 -8.75 4.86
CA GLU A 98 -7.94 -7.34 4.44
C GLU A 98 -7.13 -7.11 3.16
N ALA A 99 -6.02 -7.85 2.97
CA ALA A 99 -5.25 -7.82 1.73
C ALA A 99 -6.07 -8.34 0.53
N LEU A 100 -6.85 -9.42 0.72
CA LEU A 100 -7.75 -9.96 -0.30
C LEU A 100 -8.88 -8.99 -0.64
N HIS A 101 -9.46 -8.31 0.35
CA HIS A 101 -10.46 -7.27 0.09
C HIS A 101 -9.90 -6.15 -0.81
N LEU A 102 -8.67 -5.71 -0.57
CA LEU A 102 -8.01 -4.71 -1.43
C LEU A 102 -7.71 -5.25 -2.84
N PHE A 103 -7.34 -6.52 -2.95
CA PHE A 103 -7.12 -7.20 -4.22
C PHE A 103 -8.41 -7.32 -5.06
N GLU A 104 -9.56 -7.52 -4.42
CA GLU A 104 -10.86 -7.48 -5.09
C GLU A 104 -11.27 -6.04 -5.42
N GLU A 105 -11.09 -5.11 -4.47
CA GLU A 105 -11.43 -3.69 -4.64
C GLU A 105 -10.72 -3.08 -5.85
N MET A 106 -9.40 -3.30 -5.99
CA MET A 106 -8.64 -2.74 -7.12
C MET A 106 -9.22 -3.18 -8.47
N GLN A 107 -9.63 -4.46 -8.59
CA GLN A 107 -10.22 -4.99 -9.82
C GLN A 107 -11.58 -4.35 -10.12
N THR A 108 -12.43 -4.20 -9.10
CA THR A 108 -13.74 -3.53 -9.26
C THR A 108 -13.62 -2.06 -9.65
N ARG A 109 -12.51 -1.42 -9.28
CA ARG A 109 -12.18 -0.04 -9.68
C ARG A 109 -11.42 0.07 -11.00
N GLY A 110 -11.18 -1.04 -11.70
CA GLY A 110 -10.47 -1.07 -12.98
C GLY A 110 -8.95 -0.93 -12.86
N VAL A 111 -8.39 -1.11 -11.67
CA VAL A 111 -6.95 -1.20 -11.42
C VAL A 111 -6.57 -2.68 -11.39
N TYR A 112 -5.94 -3.16 -12.45
CA TYR A 112 -5.68 -4.59 -12.61
C TYR A 112 -4.43 -5.04 -11.84
N PRO A 113 -4.51 -6.16 -11.09
CA PRO A 113 -3.37 -6.77 -10.43
C PRO A 113 -2.22 -7.09 -11.40
N ASP A 114 -1.00 -6.79 -10.99
CA ASP A 114 0.22 -7.17 -11.70
C ASP A 114 0.90 -8.39 -11.05
N GLU A 115 2.02 -8.83 -11.63
CA GLU A 115 2.81 -9.94 -11.09
C GLU A 115 3.20 -9.72 -9.61
N VAL A 116 3.47 -8.47 -9.22
CA VAL A 116 3.82 -8.12 -7.84
C VAL A 116 2.61 -8.31 -6.93
N THR A 117 1.43 -7.84 -7.34
CA THR A 117 0.18 -8.01 -6.59
C THR A 117 -0.08 -9.50 -6.30
N PHE A 118 -0.04 -10.35 -7.33
CA PHE A 118 -0.28 -11.79 -7.17
C PHE A 118 0.72 -12.43 -6.21
N LYS A 119 2.01 -12.13 -6.35
CA LYS A 119 3.06 -12.64 -5.45
C LYS A 119 2.82 -12.23 -4.00
N LEU A 120 2.37 -11.01 -3.74
CA LEU A 120 2.06 -10.55 -2.38
C LEU A 120 0.91 -11.35 -1.77
N ILE A 121 -0.20 -11.52 -2.50
CA ILE A 121 -1.38 -12.25 -2.02
C ILE A 121 -1.05 -13.73 -1.78
N VAL A 122 -0.42 -14.40 -2.75
CA VAL A 122 -0.06 -15.82 -2.62
C VAL A 122 0.85 -16.05 -1.41
N ARG A 123 1.90 -15.23 -1.24
CA ARG A 123 2.79 -15.34 -0.07
C ARG A 123 2.05 -15.08 1.23
N GLY A 124 1.16 -14.08 1.28
CA GLY A 124 0.31 -13.81 2.45
C GLY A 124 -0.55 -15.01 2.83
N LEU A 125 -1.15 -15.68 1.85
CA LEU A 125 -1.99 -16.85 2.06
C LEU A 125 -1.18 -18.08 2.51
N ILE A 126 0.00 -18.30 1.93
CA ILE A 126 0.93 -19.36 2.37
C ILE A 126 1.34 -19.14 3.82
N ASN A 127 1.69 -17.91 4.21
CA ASN A 127 2.10 -17.58 5.58
C ASN A 127 0.98 -17.83 6.61
N GLU A 128 -0.28 -17.63 6.22
CA GLU A 128 -1.45 -17.95 7.04
C GLU A 128 -1.97 -19.38 6.86
N LYS A 129 -1.25 -20.24 6.12
CA LYS A 129 -1.63 -21.63 5.83
C LYS A 129 -2.98 -21.79 5.10
N LYS A 130 -3.43 -20.76 4.39
CA LYS A 130 -4.66 -20.77 3.58
C LYS A 130 -4.36 -21.30 2.17
N LEU A 131 -3.87 -22.53 2.11
CA LEU A 131 -3.30 -23.12 0.88
C LEU A 131 -4.31 -23.27 -0.26
N SER A 132 -5.57 -23.60 0.04
CA SER A 132 -6.63 -23.70 -0.97
C SER A 132 -6.88 -22.38 -1.71
N LEU A 133 -6.95 -21.27 -0.98
CA LEU A 133 -7.07 -19.93 -1.56
C LEU A 133 -5.78 -19.55 -2.31
N ALA A 134 -4.61 -19.92 -1.78
CA ALA A 134 -3.34 -19.64 -2.43
C ALA A 134 -3.23 -20.32 -3.80
N CYS A 135 -3.68 -21.57 -3.91
CA CYS A 135 -3.78 -22.28 -5.19
C CYS A 135 -4.73 -21.57 -6.16
N GLY A 136 -5.93 -21.18 -5.71
CA GLY A 136 -6.88 -20.48 -6.58
C GLY A 136 -6.36 -19.13 -7.10
N VAL A 137 -5.62 -18.38 -6.28
CA VAL A 137 -4.96 -17.14 -6.72
C VAL A 137 -3.78 -17.45 -7.65
N TRP A 138 -3.05 -18.53 -7.41
CA TRP A 138 -1.96 -18.97 -8.29
C TRP A 138 -2.47 -19.40 -9.67
N ASP A 139 -3.59 -20.10 -9.74
CA ASP A 139 -4.21 -20.47 -11.02
C ASP A 139 -4.59 -19.21 -11.83
N GLN A 140 -5.22 -18.23 -11.19
CA GLN A 140 -5.53 -16.92 -11.81
C GLN A 140 -4.27 -16.18 -12.29
N MET A 141 -3.18 -16.27 -11.53
CA MET A 141 -1.89 -15.69 -11.88
C MET A 141 -1.30 -16.34 -13.14
N MET A 142 -1.37 -17.68 -13.22
CA MET A 142 -0.88 -18.47 -14.36
C MET A 142 -1.70 -18.22 -15.63
N GLU A 143 -3.03 -18.13 -15.52
CA GLU A 143 -3.93 -17.78 -16.63
C GLU A 143 -3.59 -16.42 -17.25
N LYS A 144 -3.07 -15.48 -16.44
CA LYS A 144 -2.61 -14.16 -16.88
C LYS A 144 -1.16 -14.15 -17.38
N GLY A 145 -0.48 -15.29 -17.39
CA GLY A 145 0.88 -15.44 -17.90
C GLY A 145 1.99 -14.99 -16.93
N PHE A 146 1.69 -14.86 -15.63
CA PHE A 146 2.67 -14.50 -14.61
C PHE A 146 3.25 -15.74 -13.92
N THR A 147 4.45 -15.62 -13.33
CA THR A 147 5.15 -16.74 -12.67
C THR A 147 5.41 -16.48 -11.19
N LEU A 148 5.21 -17.50 -10.35
CA LEU A 148 5.64 -17.47 -8.94
C LEU A 148 7.14 -17.73 -8.81
N ASP A 149 7.71 -17.33 -7.68
CA ASP A 149 9.05 -17.81 -7.29
C ASP A 149 9.04 -19.31 -6.99
N SER A 150 10.22 -19.93 -7.09
CA SER A 150 10.39 -21.39 -6.93
C SER A 150 9.90 -21.88 -5.58
N TYR A 151 10.20 -21.16 -4.49
CA TYR A 151 9.80 -21.53 -3.14
C TYR A 151 8.28 -21.58 -2.97
N SER A 152 7.57 -20.54 -3.44
CA SER A 152 6.12 -20.46 -3.34
C SER A 152 5.45 -21.54 -4.20
N SER A 153 5.98 -21.77 -5.40
CA SER A 153 5.50 -22.81 -6.32
C SER A 153 5.68 -24.21 -5.72
N GLU A 154 6.85 -24.54 -5.19
CA GLU A 154 7.12 -25.82 -4.51
C GLU A 154 6.19 -26.04 -3.31
N THR A 155 5.92 -24.99 -2.54
CA THR A 155 5.02 -25.05 -1.40
C THR A 155 3.59 -25.40 -1.83
N LEU A 156 3.09 -24.78 -2.89
CA LEU A 156 1.74 -25.04 -3.40
C LEU A 156 1.62 -26.40 -4.10
N ILE A 157 2.63 -26.82 -4.86
CA ILE A 157 2.65 -28.16 -5.48
C ILE A 157 2.57 -29.27 -4.42
N LYS A 158 3.29 -29.12 -3.30
CA LYS A 158 3.21 -30.05 -2.16
C LYS A 158 1.86 -30.05 -1.46
N ALA A 159 1.07 -28.98 -1.59
CA ALA A 159 -0.27 -28.90 -1.00
C ALA A 159 -1.34 -29.61 -1.83
N ILE A 160 -1.06 -29.88 -3.11
CA ILE A 160 -1.98 -30.49 -4.08
C ILE A 160 -1.74 -32.01 -4.21
N ASN A 161 -0.51 -32.47 -3.97
CA ASN A 161 -0.13 -33.90 -3.94
C ASN A 161 -0.43 -34.56 -2.59
#